data_AF-A0A5S9MCU0-F1
#
_entry.id   AF-A0A5S9MCU0-F1
#
_cell.length_a   1.000
_cell.length_b   1.000
_cell.length_c   1.000
_cell.angle_alpha   90.00
_cell.angle_beta   90.00
_cell.angle_gamma   90.00
#
_symmetry.space_group_name_H-M   'P 1'
#
loop_
_entity.id
_entity.type
_entity.pdbx_description
1 polymer ?
#
loop_
_entity_poly.entity_id
_entity_poly.type
_entity_poly.pdbx_seq_one_letter_code
_entity_poly.pdbx_strand_id
1 'polypeptide(L)'
;MISTATNILMLPILLFGWLGLPAFGLYGAAYASVISISTIVTFIILHIYLYKTKHPLRIDASVRKHLLMKGDLLKTLLKLSIPSSINMILISLSEIAVISFVNDYGSQATAAYGVVNQVVSYVQMPAVSLGIAVSIFAAQFIGAGNMNRLKDVIKIGLGLNFAIGGCIIIFVYIFFCRRFYLFF
;
A
#
# COMPACT_ATOMS: atom_id res chain seq x y z
N MET A 1 0.66 0.58 10.66
CA MET A 1 1.02 1.39 11.85
C MET A 1 2.20 0.80 12.60
N ILE A 2 2.17 -0.48 13.03
CA ILE A 2 3.32 -1.12 13.72
C ILE A 2 4.57 -1.12 12.83
N SER A 3 4.47 -1.58 11.58
CA SER A 3 5.57 -1.54 10.60
C SER A 3 6.14 -0.13 10.39
N THR A 4 5.28 0.88 10.26
CA THR A 4 5.70 2.29 10.12
C THR A 4 6.44 2.80 11.35
N ALA A 5 5.96 2.47 12.56
CA ALA A 5 6.63 2.82 13.81
C ALA A 5 7.99 2.12 13.93
N THR A 6 8.08 0.84 13.57
CA THR A 6 9.34 0.11 13.50
C THR A 6 10.31 0.77 12.52
N ASN A 7 9.83 1.25 11.37
CA ASN A 7 10.66 1.96 10.40
C ASN A 7 11.23 3.26 10.97
N ILE A 8 10.39 4.07 11.60
CA ILE A 8 10.80 5.34 12.22
C ILE A 8 11.87 5.11 13.29
N LEU A 9 11.80 3.99 14.02
CA LEU A 9 12.79 3.62 15.04
C LEU A 9 14.07 3.04 14.42
N MET A 10 13.96 2.14 13.45
CA MET A 10 15.09 1.42 12.83
C MET A 10 15.94 2.33 11.94
N LEU A 11 15.33 3.29 11.24
CA LEU A 11 16.02 4.21 10.31
C LEU A 11 17.19 4.96 10.97
N PRO A 12 17.00 5.74 12.04
CA PRO A 12 18.10 6.47 12.66
C PRO A 12 19.13 5.53 13.31
N ILE A 13 18.71 4.38 13.83
CA ILE A 13 19.60 3.39 14.46
C ILE A 13 20.59 2.83 13.44
N LEU A 14 20.12 2.44 12.25
CA LEU A 14 20.94 1.83 11.20
C LEU A 14 21.70 2.87 10.36
N LEU A 15 21.11 4.05 10.16
CA LEU A 15 21.70 5.11 9.36
C LEU A 15 22.84 5.81 10.12
N PHE A 16 22.60 6.19 11.38
CA PHE A 16 23.58 6.93 12.20
C PHE A 16 24.37 6.06 13.18
N GLY A 17 24.02 4.78 13.36
CA GLY A 17 24.75 3.89 14.27
C GLY A 17 24.54 4.20 15.75
N TRP A 18 23.38 4.77 16.13
CA TRP A 18 23.11 5.32 17.47
C TRP A 18 23.22 4.30 18.64
N LEU A 19 23.31 3.00 18.33
CA LEU A 19 23.44 1.90 19.28
C LEU A 19 24.86 1.33 19.42
N GLY A 20 25.88 2.08 18.98
CA GLY A 20 27.28 1.60 18.93
C GLY A 20 27.56 0.69 17.73
N LEU A 21 26.64 0.67 16.76
CA LEU A 21 26.80 -0.02 15.48
C LEU A 21 27.55 0.87 14.48
N PRO A 22 28.31 0.29 13.54
CA PRO A 22 28.90 1.07 12.45
C PRO A 22 27.81 1.76 11.64
N ALA A 23 28.03 3.02 11.26
CA ALA A 23 27.08 3.80 10.47
C ALA A 23 26.99 3.21 9.05
N PHE A 24 25.91 2.48 8.77
CA PHE A 24 25.69 1.87 7.45
C PHE A 24 25.26 2.88 6.38
N GLY A 25 25.07 4.16 6.75
CA GLY A 25 24.74 5.25 5.83
C GLY A 25 23.52 4.92 4.98
N LEU A 26 23.65 5.09 3.66
CA LEU A 26 22.56 4.84 2.70
C LEU A 26 22.09 3.38 2.69
N TYR A 27 23.01 2.42 2.91
CA TYR A 27 22.66 1.00 3.01
C TYR A 27 21.82 0.73 4.26
N GLY A 28 22.07 1.44 5.36
CA GLY A 28 21.28 1.38 6.59
C GLY A 28 19.80 1.74 6.38
N ALA A 29 19.52 2.72 5.51
CA ALA A 29 18.16 3.09 5.13
C ALA A 29 17.45 1.98 4.34
N ALA A 30 18.16 1.29 3.44
CA ALA A 30 17.64 0.15 2.70
C ALA A 30 17.32 -1.02 3.65
N TYR A 31 18.24 -1.38 4.57
CA TYR A 31 18.01 -2.43 5.56
C TYR A 31 16.86 -2.10 6.51
N ALA A 32 16.76 -0.87 7.00
CA ALA A 32 15.65 -0.43 7.85
C ALA A 32 14.30 -0.60 7.14
N SER A 33 14.24 -0.24 5.86
CA SER A 33 13.04 -0.38 5.04
C SER A 33 12.67 -1.86 4.84
N VAL A 34 13.63 -2.71 4.51
CA VAL A 34 13.39 -4.16 4.33
C VAL A 34 12.94 -4.81 5.63
N ILE A 35 13.54 -4.48 6.77
CA ILE A 35 13.17 -5.01 8.08
C ILE A 35 11.78 -4.53 8.51
N SER A 36 11.42 -3.30 8.13
CA SER A 36 10.12 -2.72 8.49
C SER A 36 8.99 -3.20 7.59
N ILE A 37 9.25 -3.34 6.29
CA ILE A 37 8.30 -3.84 5.28
C ILE A 37 8.17 -5.36 5.37
N SER A 38 9.26 -6.07 5.70
CA SER A 38 9.21 -7.49 6.05
C SER A 38 8.59 -7.63 7.43
N THR A 39 7.28 -7.78 7.40
CA THR A 39 6.27 -8.08 8.41
C THR A 39 6.63 -9.18 9.44
N ILE A 40 7.89 -9.36 9.85
CA ILE A 40 8.31 -10.29 10.90
C ILE A 40 7.74 -9.83 12.24
N VAL A 41 7.89 -8.54 12.57
CA VAL A 41 7.38 -7.99 13.85
C VAL A 41 5.86 -8.08 13.92
N THR A 42 5.16 -7.74 12.84
CA THR A 42 3.69 -7.80 12.81
C THR A 42 3.19 -9.26 12.80
N PHE A 43 3.90 -10.17 12.12
CA PHE A 43 3.59 -11.61 12.15
C PHE A 43 3.79 -12.20 13.55
N ILE A 44 4.88 -11.84 14.24
CA ILE A 44 5.15 -12.26 15.63
C ILE A 44 4.07 -11.73 16.57
N ILE A 45 3.72 -10.44 16.48
CA ILE A 45 2.67 -9.84 17.31
C ILE A 45 1.31 -10.50 17.04
N LEU A 46 0.96 -10.73 15.77
CA LEU A 46 -0.25 -11.44 15.39
C LEU A 46 -0.25 -12.87 15.96
N HIS A 47 0.87 -13.58 15.87
CA HIS A 47 1.00 -14.92 16.41
C HIS A 47 0.79 -14.94 17.94
N ILE A 48 1.43 -14.03 18.68
CA ILE A 48 1.25 -13.88 20.13
C ILE A 48 -0.21 -13.51 20.46
N TYR A 49 -0.80 -12.59 19.70
CA TYR A 49 -2.19 -12.16 19.88
C TYR A 49 -3.16 -13.31 19.69
N LEU A 50 -3.04 -14.09 18.61
CA LEU A 50 -3.88 -15.24 18.30
C LEU A 50 -3.79 -16.35 19.38
N TYR A 51 -2.60 -16.54 19.97
CA TYR A 51 -2.41 -17.49 21.07
C TYR A 51 -3.04 -16.99 22.38
N LYS A 52 -2.95 -15.69 22.68
CA LYS A 52 -3.55 -15.12 23.90
C LYS A 52 -5.07 -15.03 23.83
N THR A 53 -5.66 -14.73 22.67
CA THR A 53 -7.11 -14.58 22.51
C THR A 53 -7.86 -15.89 22.25
N LYS A 54 -7.16 -17.03 22.17
CA LYS A 54 -7.72 -18.35 21.80
C LYS A 54 -8.58 -18.27 20.52
N HIS A 55 -8.17 -17.42 19.57
CA HIS A 55 -8.94 -17.19 18.35
C HIS A 55 -8.99 -18.47 17.50
N PRO A 56 -10.10 -18.76 16.79
CA PRO A 56 -10.21 -19.94 15.90
C PRO A 56 -9.18 -19.99 14.76
N LEU A 57 -8.43 -18.90 14.53
CA LEU A 57 -7.31 -18.82 13.58
C LEU A 57 -5.94 -19.12 14.22
N ARG A 58 -5.90 -19.59 15.47
CA ARG A 58 -4.67 -20.04 16.11
C ARG A 58 -4.01 -21.10 15.23
N ILE A 59 -2.70 -20.99 15.03
CA ILE A 59 -1.91 -22.01 14.34
C ILE A 59 -1.81 -23.23 15.27
N ASP A 60 -2.89 -24.00 15.34
CA ASP A 60 -2.95 -25.25 16.09
C ASP A 60 -2.58 -26.43 15.18
N ALA A 61 -2.29 -27.58 15.78
CA ALA A 61 -1.93 -28.80 15.06
C ALA A 61 -3.00 -29.22 14.01
N SER A 62 -4.26 -28.82 14.22
CA SER A 62 -5.37 -29.00 13.27
C SER A 62 -5.27 -28.11 12.02
N VAL A 63 -4.86 -26.85 12.16
CA VAL A 63 -4.63 -25.93 11.03
C VAL A 63 -3.38 -26.35 10.26
N ARG A 64 -2.34 -26.83 10.95
CA ARG A 64 -1.11 -27.35 10.33
C ARG A 64 -1.36 -28.55 9.39
N LYS A 65 -2.35 -29.40 9.69
CA LYS A 65 -2.77 -30.49 8.79
C LYS A 65 -3.49 -29.99 7.53
N HIS A 66 -4.17 -28.85 7.61
CA HIS A 66 -4.89 -28.23 6.49
C HIS A 66 -4.05 -27.17 5.74
N LEU A 67 -2.89 -26.82 6.27
CA LEU A 67 -1.86 -25.97 5.65
C LEU A 67 -1.07 -26.68 4.54
N LEU A 68 -1.39 -27.93 4.24
CA LEU A 68 -0.81 -28.64 3.11
C LEU A 68 -1.22 -27.91 1.83
N MET A 69 -0.21 -27.40 1.12
CA MET A 69 -0.34 -26.63 -0.10
C MET A 69 -0.95 -27.52 -1.19
N LYS A 70 -2.28 -27.47 -1.34
CA LYS A 70 -2.98 -28.21 -2.38
C LYS A 70 -2.57 -27.65 -3.74
N GLY A 71 -2.10 -28.50 -4.65
CA GLY A 71 -1.63 -28.10 -5.98
C GLY A 71 -2.67 -27.27 -6.75
N ASP A 72 -3.96 -27.60 -6.61
CA ASP A 72 -5.05 -26.88 -7.28
C ASP A 72 -5.23 -25.44 -6.75
N LEU A 73 -5.10 -25.25 -5.43
CA LEU A 73 -5.16 -23.92 -4.82
C LEU A 73 -3.94 -23.09 -5.24
N LEU A 74 -2.76 -23.71 -5.25
CA LEU A 74 -1.54 -23.04 -5.70
C LEU A 74 -1.65 -22.61 -7.17
N LYS A 75 -2.14 -23.49 -8.05
CA LYS A 75 -2.35 -23.18 -9.46
C LYS A 75 -3.33 -22.02 -9.66
N THR A 76 -4.42 -22.01 -8.88
CA THR A 76 -5.40 -20.91 -8.90
C THR A 76 -4.79 -19.59 -8.43
N LEU A 77 -4.01 -19.63 -7.35
CA LEU A 77 -3.34 -18.47 -6.78
C LEU A 77 -2.29 -17.90 -7.73
N LEU A 78 -1.49 -18.77 -8.38
CA LEU A 78 -0.51 -18.37 -9.39
C LEU A 78 -1.20 -17.78 -10.63
N LYS A 79 -2.30 -18.39 -11.10
CA LYS A 79 -3.07 -17.89 -12.25
C LYS A 79 -3.65 -16.50 -11.99
N LEU A 80 -3.96 -16.14 -10.75
CA LEU A 80 -4.43 -14.81 -10.36
C LEU A 80 -3.27 -13.83 -10.11
N SER A 81 -2.22 -14.29 -9.42
CA SER A 81 -1.13 -13.42 -8.97
C SER A 81 -0.17 -13.07 -10.09
N ILE A 82 0.16 -13.99 -11.00
CA ILE A 82 1.10 -13.75 -12.10
C ILE A 82 0.62 -12.58 -13.00
N PRO A 83 -0.63 -12.56 -13.50
CA PRO A 83 -1.11 -11.43 -14.29
C PRO A 83 -1.10 -10.11 -13.51
N SER A 84 -1.45 -10.14 -12.22
CA SER A 84 -1.43 -8.94 -11.37
C SER A 84 -0.01 -8.40 -11.17
N SER A 85 0.97 -9.28 -10.95
CA SER A 85 2.38 -8.91 -10.85
C SER A 85 2.93 -8.35 -12.16
N ILE A 86 2.57 -8.95 -13.30
CA ILE A 86 2.94 -8.41 -14.62
C ILE A 86 2.33 -7.02 -14.82
N ASN A 87 1.06 -6.83 -14.45
CA ASN A 87 0.42 -5.51 -14.54
C ASN A 87 1.16 -4.45 -13.71
N MET A 88 1.55 -4.79 -12.47
CA MET A 88 2.36 -3.89 -11.64
C MET A 88 3.73 -3.57 -12.26
N ILE A 89 4.42 -4.56 -12.83
CA ILE A 89 5.69 -4.33 -13.53
C ILE A 89 5.49 -3.39 -14.72
N LEU A 90 4.42 -3.57 -15.49
CA LEU A 90 4.10 -2.71 -16.63
C LEU A 90 3.80 -1.27 -16.19
N ILE A 91 3.09 -1.08 -15.07
CA ILE A 91 2.86 0.25 -14.50
C ILE A 91 4.20 0.91 -14.13
N SER A 92 5.06 0.21 -13.37
CA SER A 92 6.37 0.75 -13.00
C SER A 92 7.26 1.05 -14.20
N LEU A 93 7.24 0.21 -15.25
CA LEU A 93 7.98 0.47 -16.47
C LEU A 93 7.43 1.66 -17.25
N SER A 94 6.10 1.84 -17.25
CA SER A 94 5.44 3.00 -17.86
C SER A 94 5.83 4.29 -17.14
N GLU A 95 5.90 4.27 -15.80
CA GLU A 95 6.36 5.42 -15.01
C GLU A 95 7.81 5.78 -15.34
N ILE A 96 8.70 4.80 -15.48
CA ILE A 96 10.11 4.99 -15.88
C ILE A 96 10.19 5.59 -17.29
N ALA A 97 9.36 5.11 -18.23
CA ALA A 97 9.32 5.66 -19.58
C ALA A 97 8.86 7.13 -19.58
N VAL A 98 7.79 7.46 -18.84
CA VAL A 98 7.26 8.82 -18.74
C VAL A 98 8.29 9.77 -18.13
N ILE A 99 8.92 9.42 -17.00
CA ILE A 99 9.95 10.30 -16.40
C ILE A 99 11.15 10.48 -17.34
N SER A 100 11.52 9.44 -18.11
CA SER A 100 12.61 9.55 -19.09
C SER A 100 12.28 10.58 -20.16
N PHE A 101 11.07 10.56 -20.73
CA PHE A 101 10.62 11.59 -21.67
C PHE A 101 10.55 12.98 -21.04
N VAL A 102 10.12 13.09 -19.79
CA VAL A 102 10.06 14.39 -19.09
C VAL A 102 11.46 14.97 -18.88
N ASN A 103 12.47 14.13 -18.61
CA ASN A 103 13.84 14.59 -18.38
C ASN A 103 14.46 15.27 -19.61
N ASP A 104 14.02 14.93 -20.82
CA ASP A 104 14.48 15.58 -22.05
C ASP A 104 14.08 17.07 -22.12
N TYR A 105 13.07 17.49 -21.34
CA TYR A 105 12.63 18.88 -21.23
C TYR A 105 13.37 19.68 -20.13
N GLY A 106 14.41 19.09 -19.53
CA GLY A 106 15.28 19.73 -18.55
C GLY A 106 14.78 19.67 -17.11
N SER A 107 15.62 20.14 -16.19
CA SER A 107 15.45 19.96 -14.73
C SER A 107 14.19 20.60 -14.16
N GLN A 108 13.71 21.71 -14.74
CA GLN A 108 12.48 22.36 -14.30
C GLN A 108 11.24 21.50 -14.61
N ALA A 109 11.22 20.83 -15.77
CA ALA A 109 10.13 19.92 -16.13
C ALA A 109 10.11 18.69 -15.21
N THR A 110 11.29 18.10 -14.94
CA THR A 110 11.44 16.99 -13.98
C THR A 110 10.99 17.39 -12.58
N ALA A 111 11.37 18.58 -12.10
CA ALA A 111 10.96 19.09 -10.79
C ALA A 111 9.44 19.28 -10.71
N ALA A 112 8.83 19.89 -11.74
CA ALA A 112 7.38 20.06 -11.83
C ALA A 112 6.65 18.70 -11.83
N TYR A 113 7.15 17.72 -12.59
CA TYR A 113 6.60 16.37 -12.60
C TYR A 113 6.68 15.69 -11.22
N GLY A 114 7.77 15.88 -10.48
CA GLY A 114 7.89 15.39 -9.10
C GLY A 114 6.82 15.98 -8.18
N VAL A 115 6.61 17.31 -8.24
CA VAL A 115 5.58 18.00 -7.44
C VAL A 115 4.18 17.49 -7.79
N VAL A 116 3.86 17.35 -9.09
CA VAL A 116 2.58 16.83 -9.55
C VAL A 116 2.34 15.41 -9.03
N ASN A 117 3.33 14.51 -9.13
CA ASN A 117 3.19 13.13 -8.65
C ASN A 117 2.96 13.04 -7.14
N GLN A 118 3.56 13.95 -6.37
CA GLN A 118 3.33 14.00 -4.94
C GLN A 118 1.87 14.34 -4.63
N VAL A 119 1.29 15.32 -5.32
CA VAL A 119 -0.14 15.67 -5.20
C VAL A 119 -1.02 14.51 -5.66
N VAL A 120 -0.73 13.91 -6.82
CA VAL A 120 -1.49 12.77 -7.36
C VAL A 120 -1.49 11.59 -6.40
N SER A 121 -0.36 11.29 -5.76
CA SER A 121 -0.23 10.21 -4.78
C SER A 121 -1.15 10.41 -3.57
N TYR A 122 -1.26 11.64 -3.06
CA TYR A 122 -2.19 11.97 -1.97
C TYR A 122 -3.66 11.82 -2.39
N VAL A 123 -4.00 12.21 -3.62
CA VAL A 123 -5.36 12.06 -4.16
C VAL A 123 -5.71 10.57 -4.38
N GLN A 124 -4.76 9.75 -4.81
CA GLN A 124 -4.98 8.32 -5.07
C GLN A 124 -5.10 7.49 -3.79
N MET A 125 -4.41 7.85 -2.71
CA MET A 125 -4.37 7.04 -1.47
C MET A 125 -5.75 6.63 -0.93
N PRO A 126 -6.73 7.55 -0.76
CA PRO A 126 -8.07 7.19 -0.31
C PRO A 126 -8.80 6.27 -1.28
N ALA A 127 -8.60 6.48 -2.59
CA ALA A 127 -9.24 5.66 -3.61
C ALA A 127 -8.75 4.21 -3.55
N VAL A 128 -7.43 4.02 -3.42
CA VAL A 128 -6.81 2.70 -3.25
C VAL A 128 -7.29 2.05 -1.94
N SER A 129 -7.26 2.79 -0.83
CA SER A 129 -7.69 2.29 0.49
C SER A 129 -9.14 1.80 0.47
N LEU A 130 -10.03 2.59 -0.12
CA LEU A 130 -11.45 2.25 -0.21
C LEU A 130 -11.69 1.08 -1.19
N GLY A 131 -10.96 1.04 -2.31
CA GLY A 131 -11.00 -0.09 -3.25
C GLY A 131 -10.64 -1.41 -2.58
N ILE A 132 -9.59 -1.42 -1.73
CA ILE A 132 -9.20 -2.59 -0.94
C ILE A 132 -10.34 -2.98 0.02
N ALA A 133 -10.92 -2.03 0.76
CA ALA A 133 -12.00 -2.31 1.70
C ALA A 133 -13.24 -2.90 1.00
N VAL A 134 -13.66 -2.29 -0.12
CA VAL A 134 -14.77 -2.78 -0.95
C VAL A 134 -14.47 -4.18 -1.49
N SER A 135 -13.25 -4.44 -1.95
CA SER A 135 -12.85 -5.77 -2.44
C SER A 135 -12.93 -6.84 -1.35
N ILE A 136 -12.56 -6.52 -0.11
CA ILE A 136 -12.64 -7.45 1.03
C ILE A 136 -14.10 -7.78 1.33
N PHE A 137 -14.97 -6.78 1.46
CA PHE A 137 -16.40 -6.99 1.70
C PHE A 137 -17.07 -7.71 0.53
N ALA A 138 -16.69 -7.39 -0.71
CA ALA A 138 -17.19 -8.07 -1.89
C ALA A 138 -16.84 -9.56 -1.85
N ALA A 139 -15.60 -9.93 -1.53
CA ALA A 139 -15.19 -11.32 -1.37
C ALA A 139 -15.98 -12.03 -0.26
N GLN A 140 -16.22 -11.37 0.87
CA GLN A 140 -17.02 -11.92 1.97
C GLN A 140 -18.48 -12.16 1.55
N PHE A 141 -19.13 -11.21 0.86
CA PHE A 141 -20.51 -11.36 0.42
C PHE A 141 -20.66 -12.37 -0.72
N ILE A 142 -19.69 -12.46 -1.62
CA ILE A 142 -19.65 -13.49 -2.66
C ILE A 142 -19.54 -14.87 -2.01
N GLY A 143 -18.63 -15.04 -1.05
CA GLY A 143 -18.49 -16.29 -0.29
C GLY A 143 -19.74 -16.68 0.52
N ALA A 144 -20.52 -15.69 0.97
CA ALA A 144 -21.78 -15.90 1.68
C ALA A 144 -23.02 -16.01 0.76
N GLY A 145 -22.86 -15.91 -0.57
CA GLY A 145 -23.97 -15.94 -1.53
C GLY A 145 -24.90 -14.71 -1.49
N ASN A 146 -24.52 -13.64 -0.80
CA ASN A 146 -25.38 -12.46 -0.59
C ASN A 146 -25.13 -11.37 -1.66
N MET A 147 -25.67 -11.58 -2.85
CA MET A 147 -25.48 -10.66 -3.98
C MET A 147 -26.15 -9.28 -3.79
N ASN A 148 -27.15 -9.17 -2.92
CA ASN A 148 -27.81 -7.90 -2.64
C ASN A 148 -26.86 -6.97 -1.88
N ARG A 149 -26.25 -7.46 -0.80
CA ARG A 149 -25.25 -6.68 -0.04
C ARG A 149 -23.99 -6.35 -0.84
N LEU A 150 -23.62 -7.21 -1.80
CA LEU A 150 -22.52 -6.92 -2.73
C LEU A 150 -22.79 -5.63 -3.53
N LYS A 151 -24.00 -5.47 -4.08
CA LYS A 151 -24.38 -4.27 -4.84
C LYS A 151 -24.37 -3.01 -3.97
N ASP A 152 -24.85 -3.12 -2.74
CA ASP A 152 -24.90 -1.99 -1.82
C ASP A 152 -23.50 -1.50 -1.45
N VAL A 153 -22.58 -2.41 -1.12
CA VAL A 153 -21.20 -2.05 -0.79
C VAL A 153 -20.45 -1.44 -1.97
N ILE A 154 -20.66 -1.94 -3.19
CA ILE A 154 -20.07 -1.33 -4.38
C ILE A 154 -20.59 0.10 -4.59
N LYS A 155 -21.91 0.32 -4.44
CA LYS A 155 -22.51 1.66 -4.57
C LYS A 155 -21.99 2.64 -3.51
N ILE A 156 -21.97 2.22 -2.25
CA ILE A 156 -21.47 3.04 -1.14
C ILE A 156 -19.98 3.34 -1.35
N GLY A 157 -19.20 2.33 -1.75
CA GLY A 157 -17.78 2.48 -2.07
C GLY A 157 -17.54 3.50 -3.18
N LEU A 158 -18.28 3.42 -4.28
CA LEU A 158 -18.18 4.41 -5.37
C LEU A 158 -18.57 5.81 -4.90
N GLY A 159 -19.69 5.95 -4.18
CA GLY A 159 -20.15 7.24 -3.66
C GLY A 159 -19.13 7.89 -2.73
N LEU A 160 -18.56 7.12 -1.80
CA LEU A 160 -17.49 7.59 -0.90
C LEU A 160 -16.21 7.93 -1.67
N ASN A 161 -15.85 7.16 -2.70
CA ASN A 161 -14.69 7.46 -3.54
C ASN A 161 -14.82 8.83 -4.21
N PHE A 162 -15.97 9.08 -4.86
CA PHE A 162 -16.24 10.36 -5.50
C PHE A 162 -16.32 11.52 -4.49
N ALA A 163 -16.94 11.31 -3.34
CA ALA A 163 -17.04 12.32 -2.30
C ALA A 163 -15.65 12.71 -1.75
N ILE A 164 -14.85 11.73 -1.35
CA ILE A 164 -13.52 11.96 -0.77
C ILE A 164 -12.57 12.50 -1.83
N GLY A 165 -12.52 11.88 -3.01
CA GLY A 165 -11.68 12.33 -4.12
C GLY A 165 -12.04 13.74 -4.57
N GLY A 166 -13.33 14.03 -4.72
CA GLY A 166 -13.84 15.36 -5.04
C GLY A 166 -13.44 16.40 -4.00
N CYS A 167 -13.61 16.11 -2.71
CA CYS A 167 -13.20 17.01 -1.62
C CYS A 167 -11.70 17.32 -1.65
N ILE A 168 -10.84 16.31 -1.89
CA ILE A 168 -9.39 16.51 -1.97
C ILE A 168 -9.02 17.35 -3.20
N ILE A 169 -9.62 17.07 -4.36
CA ILE A 169 -9.37 17.84 -5.58
C ILE A 169 -9.78 19.30 -5.40
N ILE A 170 -10.96 19.55 -4.83
CA ILE A 170 -11.44 20.91 -4.52
C ILE A 170 -10.49 21.61 -3.54
N PHE A 171 -10.06 20.91 -2.49
CA PHE A 171 -9.12 21.45 -1.52
C PHE A 171 -7.78 21.84 -2.16
N VAL A 172 -7.21 20.95 -2.98
CA VAL A 172 -5.97 21.21 -3.74
C VAL A 172 -6.16 22.42 -4.66
N TYR A 173 -7.28 22.49 -5.37
CA TYR A 173 -7.56 23.59 -6.29
C TYR A 173 -7.65 24.94 -5.58
N ILE A 174 -8.38 25.03 -4.46
CA ILE A 174 -8.49 26.26 -3.67
C ILE A 174 -7.12 26.70 -3.14
N PHE A 175 -6.31 25.78 -2.63
CA PHE A 175 -5.01 26.13 -2.03
C PHE A 175 -3.96 26.52 -3.08
N PHE A 176 -3.88 25.80 -4.20
CA PHE A 176 -2.92 26.09 -5.27
C PHE A 176 -3.32 27.34 -6.06
N CYS A 177 -4.61 27.50 -6.41
CA CYS A 177 -5.08 28.65 -7.18
C CYS A 177 -4.98 29.95 -6.36
N ARG A 178 -5.29 29.92 -5.05
CA ARG A 178 -5.14 31.08 -4.17
C ARG A 178 -3.69 31.51 -3.99
N ARG A 179 -2.73 30.59 -4.03
CA ARG A 179 -1.30 30.91 -3.91
C ARG A 179 -0.72 31.49 -5.20
N PHE A 180 -1.23 31.05 -6.36
CA PHE A 180 -0.78 31.56 -7.66
C PHE A 180 -1.19 33.04 -7.89
N TYR A 181 -2.38 33.44 -7.40
CA TYR A 181 -2.87 34.83 -7.48
C TYR A 181 -2.22 35.83 -6.52
N LEU A 182 -1.43 35.37 -5.54
CA LEU A 182 -0.73 36.23 -4.59
C LEU A 182 0.76 36.44 -4.93
N PHE A 183 1.27 35.73 -5.94
CA PHE A 183 2.66 35.79 -6.39
C PHE A 183 2.83 36.42 -7.78
N PHE A 184 1.73 36.79 -8.44
CA PHE A 184 1.64 37.59 -9.67
C PHE A 184 0.66 38.73 -9.44
#